data_AF-A0A935SZK9-F1
#
_entry.id   AF-A0A935SZK9-F1
#
_cell.length_a   1.000
_cell.length_b   1.000
_cell.length_c   1.000
_cell.angle_alpha   90.00
_cell.angle_beta   90.00
_cell.angle_gamma   90.00
#
_symmetry.space_group_name_H-M   'P 1'
#
loop_
_entity.id
_entity.type
_entity.pdbx_description
1 polymer ?
#
loop_
_entity_poly.entity_id
_entity_poly.type
_entity_poly.pdbx_seq_one_letter_code
_entity_poly.pdbx_strand_id
1 'polypeptide(L)'
;MALAWSATSSADDTTESGRASDAPAAIRAEAIEIEDRRLRPAEIYQDTPVETEILDAETLRDLPAINAIEALEAIPGIRITSQVQGQRGAVRIDGLPPEFTELLVNGQRYAGENERAGDLGDLLFANVERIEILRGPQALRYTSRAAGGVINIITKDPPRDGPSVEALIANGDQEQVSGELTPGWGNEKLGGSLVYDYNQIGGLDAPHPGSTDPDDGNASPFGEGSLYRTHDLYGTIAANPSEKVELKTRLGYRIRDDAFAVDDGPVTARRQEDRWLLSQEGRLQLGEASSVTATWTSEDDRLDTSVGRVFRLDDSFTRLQLQGEHLLELGPTTHILSLGADASTFAIELEEGPVPANVAIDPGQLEERIYRGGLYLVAESELASWLSSEIGIRREMHSRFHSAWLRRRRCW
;
A
#
# COMPACT_ATOMS: atom_id res chain seq x y z
N MET A 1 26.58 -3.95 -1.53
CA MET A 1 26.84 -2.51 -1.26
C MET A 1 25.86 -1.74 -2.11
N ALA A 2 24.70 -1.38 -1.55
CA ALA A 2 23.67 -0.66 -2.29
C ALA A 2 24.06 0.82 -2.42
N LEU A 3 23.90 1.38 -3.63
CA LEU A 3 24.11 2.81 -3.90
C LEU A 3 22.77 3.37 -4.38
N ALA A 4 22.21 4.30 -3.62
CA ALA A 4 21.00 5.04 -3.98
C ALA A 4 21.37 6.51 -4.26
N TRP A 5 20.83 7.06 -5.35
CA TRP A 5 20.98 8.46 -5.71
C TRP A 5 19.59 9.07 -5.83
N SER A 6 19.32 10.12 -5.05
CA SER A 6 18.10 10.92 -5.15
C SER A 6 18.45 12.32 -5.65
N ALA A 7 17.73 12.81 -6.65
CA ALA A 7 17.81 14.20 -7.08
C ALA A 7 16.41 14.82 -7.01
N THR A 8 16.31 15.94 -6.30
CA THR A 8 15.12 16.79 -6.27
C THR A 8 15.51 18.15 -6.83
N SER A 9 14.75 18.66 -7.79
CA SER A 9 14.84 20.05 -8.21
C SER A 9 13.50 20.73 -8.00
N SER A 10 13.45 21.68 -7.07
CA SER A 10 12.44 22.72 -7.02
C SER A 10 13.11 24.05 -7.40
N ALA A 11 12.43 24.87 -8.19
CA ALA A 11 12.95 26.17 -8.57
C ALA A 11 12.57 27.20 -7.49
N ASP A 12 13.34 27.23 -6.38
CA ASP A 12 13.23 28.28 -5.37
C ASP A 12 14.46 29.18 -5.38
N ASP A 13 14.24 30.46 -5.68
CA ASP A 13 15.21 31.54 -5.61
C ASP A 13 15.18 32.10 -4.17
N THR A 14 16.20 31.83 -3.36
CA THR A 14 16.71 32.73 -2.30
C THR A 14 17.91 32.13 -1.58
N THR A 15 19.05 32.82 -1.70
CA THR A 15 20.25 32.65 -0.88
C THR A 15 20.10 33.34 0.47
N GLU A 16 20.37 32.65 1.59
CA GLU A 16 21.00 33.28 2.76
C GLU A 16 21.70 32.26 3.67
N SER A 17 22.95 32.58 4.05
CA SER A 17 23.81 31.75 4.90
C SER A 17 23.69 32.15 6.38
N GLY A 18 23.59 31.17 7.30
CA GLY A 18 23.66 31.38 8.75
C GLY A 18 24.41 30.25 9.45
N ARG A 19 25.35 30.61 10.33
CA ARG A 19 26.33 29.74 11.02
C ARG A 19 25.70 28.75 12.01
N ALA A 20 26.24 27.53 12.05
CA ALA A 20 25.98 26.51 13.07
C ALA A 20 26.72 26.81 14.40
N SER A 21 26.05 26.54 15.51
CA SER A 21 26.57 26.58 16.88
C SER A 21 26.38 25.19 17.51
N ASP A 22 27.49 24.55 17.87
CA ASP A 22 27.57 23.23 18.51
C ASP A 22 27.10 23.27 19.98
N ALA A 23 26.08 22.48 20.32
CA ALA A 23 25.77 22.04 21.68
C ALA A 23 25.05 20.67 21.64
N PRO A 24 25.29 19.77 22.63
CA PRO A 24 24.92 18.36 22.52
C PRO A 24 23.39 18.16 22.62
N ALA A 25 22.84 17.38 21.69
CA ALA A 25 21.42 17.05 21.60
C ALA A 25 20.96 16.21 22.81
N ALA A 26 20.21 16.83 23.70
CA ALA A 26 19.38 16.13 24.67
C ALA A 26 18.06 15.77 24.00
N ILE A 27 17.77 14.48 23.84
CA ILE A 27 16.46 13.99 23.41
C ILE A 27 15.45 14.42 24.48
N ARG A 28 14.70 15.48 24.19
CA ARG A 28 13.51 15.89 24.94
C ARG A 28 12.31 15.58 24.05
N ALA A 29 11.34 14.85 24.60
CA ALA A 29 10.01 14.81 24.03
C ALA A 29 9.48 16.25 24.05
N GLU A 30 9.52 16.93 22.92
CA GLU A 30 8.90 18.24 22.76
C GLU A 30 7.39 18.04 22.72
N ALA A 31 6.70 18.82 23.56
CA ALA A 31 5.26 18.95 23.49
C ALA A 31 4.94 19.54 22.11
N ILE A 32 4.22 18.78 21.30
CA ILE A 32 3.76 19.19 19.99
C ILE A 32 2.76 20.34 20.20
N GLU A 33 3.20 21.56 19.91
CA GLU A 33 2.35 22.75 19.89
C GLU A 33 1.58 22.73 18.56
N ILE A 34 0.28 22.45 18.64
CA ILE A 34 -0.61 22.31 17.47
C ILE A 34 -1.02 23.71 17.02
N GLU A 35 -0.25 24.35 16.15
CA GLU A 35 -0.67 25.56 15.44
C GLU A 35 -1.30 25.20 14.07
N ASP A 36 -2.53 25.68 13.86
CA ASP A 36 -3.39 25.60 12.66
C ASP A 36 -4.07 24.24 12.36
N ARG A 37 -5.07 23.87 13.18
CA ARG A 37 -5.92 22.67 13.01
C ARG A 37 -7.06 22.92 12.01
N ARG A 38 -6.72 23.08 10.73
CA ARG A 38 -7.68 22.88 9.63
C ARG A 38 -7.85 21.38 9.42
N LEU A 39 -9.09 20.87 9.38
CA LEU A 39 -9.42 19.47 9.06
C LEU A 39 -8.84 19.07 7.68
N ARG A 40 -7.58 18.65 7.66
CA ARG A 40 -6.87 18.15 6.47
C ARG A 40 -7.45 16.78 6.06
N PRO A 41 -7.20 16.31 4.82
CA PRO A 41 -7.81 15.09 4.30
C PRO A 41 -7.61 13.89 5.22
N ALA A 42 -8.70 13.15 5.47
CA ALA A 42 -8.65 11.89 6.17
C ALA A 42 -8.10 10.82 5.23
N GLU A 43 -6.90 10.29 5.50
CA GLU A 43 -6.49 9.02 4.87
C GLU A 43 -6.11 7.93 5.89
N ILE A 44 -5.38 8.19 6.97
CA ILE A 44 -5.47 7.49 8.29
C ILE A 44 -5.08 8.45 9.43
N TYR A 45 -4.23 9.45 9.15
CA TYR A 45 -3.81 10.45 10.13
C TYR A 45 -3.89 11.88 9.58
N GLN A 46 -4.96 12.57 9.96
CA GLN A 46 -4.94 13.95 10.43
C GLN A 46 -6.20 14.07 11.33
N ASP A 47 -6.02 14.26 12.63
CA ASP A 47 -7.05 14.40 13.68
C ASP A 47 -7.51 13.14 14.44
N THR A 48 -7.11 11.92 14.08
CA THR A 48 -7.49 10.74 14.90
C THR A 48 -6.70 10.69 16.24
N PRO A 49 -7.35 10.70 17.43
CA PRO A 49 -6.71 10.55 18.75
C PRO A 49 -6.28 9.11 19.06
N VAL A 50 -6.26 8.22 18.07
CA VAL A 50 -5.84 6.83 18.21
C VAL A 50 -4.38 6.71 17.85
N GLU A 51 -3.65 5.92 18.63
CA GLU A 51 -2.24 5.61 18.41
C GLU A 51 -2.06 5.01 17.02
N THR A 52 -1.66 5.87 16.09
CA THR A 52 -1.28 5.56 14.73
C THR A 52 0.22 5.80 14.66
N GLU A 53 0.95 4.77 14.24
CA GLU A 53 2.37 4.93 14.01
C GLU A 53 2.59 5.51 12.62
N ILE A 54 3.43 6.53 12.54
CA ILE A 54 3.67 7.29 11.31
C ILE A 54 5.17 7.28 11.05
N LEU A 55 5.53 6.82 9.86
CA LEU A 55 6.84 7.09 9.29
C LEU A 55 6.66 8.24 8.30
N ASP A 56 7.03 9.45 8.70
CA ASP A 56 7.01 10.61 7.82
C ASP A 56 8.20 10.62 6.84
N ALA A 57 8.18 11.52 5.87
CA ALA A 57 9.23 11.63 4.87
C ALA A 57 10.62 11.92 5.45
N GLU A 58 10.74 12.54 6.64
CA GLU A 58 12.04 12.76 7.29
C GLU A 58 12.56 11.45 7.89
N THR A 59 11.72 10.77 8.67
CA THR A 59 12.01 9.45 9.23
C THR A 59 12.37 8.44 8.14
N LEU A 60 11.62 8.42 7.04
CA LEU A 60 11.90 7.53 5.90
C LEU A 60 13.25 7.79 5.24
N ARG A 61 13.73 9.05 5.21
CA ARG A 61 15.05 9.40 4.66
C ARG A 61 16.20 8.99 5.58
N ASP A 62 15.97 9.01 6.89
CA ASP A 62 16.97 8.64 7.89
C ASP A 62 17.09 7.12 8.07
N LEU A 63 16.07 6.36 7.66
CA LEU A 63 16.12 4.91 7.63
C LEU A 63 17.05 4.43 6.50
N PRO A 64 17.89 3.41 6.73
CA PRO A 64 18.66 2.75 5.68
C PRO A 64 17.76 1.80 4.87
N ALA A 65 16.63 2.30 4.38
CA ALA A 65 15.60 1.56 3.67
C ALA A 65 15.41 2.17 2.28
N ILE A 66 15.40 1.34 1.24
CA ILE A 66 15.23 1.81 -0.16
C ILE A 66 13.77 1.71 -0.64
N ASN A 67 12.90 1.02 0.10
CA ASN A 67 11.52 0.73 -0.26
C ASN A 67 10.62 0.52 0.97
N ALA A 68 9.30 0.59 0.76
CA ALA A 68 8.29 0.52 1.82
C ALA A 68 8.44 -0.67 2.77
N ILE A 69 8.82 -1.84 2.26
CA ILE A 69 9.01 -3.04 3.07
C ILE A 69 10.16 -2.90 4.05
N GLU A 70 11.32 -2.44 3.59
CA GLU A 70 12.50 -2.30 4.46
C GLU A 70 12.23 -1.30 5.59
N ALA A 71 11.50 -0.21 5.35
CA ALA A 71 11.14 0.71 6.43
C ALA A 71 10.14 0.07 7.41
N LEU A 72 9.20 -0.74 6.92
CA LEU A 72 8.26 -1.47 7.75
C LEU A 72 8.96 -2.53 8.63
N GLU A 73 10.08 -3.12 8.19
CA GLU A 73 10.86 -4.06 9.02
C GLU A 73 11.54 -3.39 10.22
N ALA A 74 11.81 -2.08 10.14
CA ALA A 74 12.39 -1.33 11.25
C ALA A 74 11.41 -1.16 12.42
N ILE A 75 10.11 -1.37 12.18
CA ILE A 75 9.06 -1.13 13.16
C ILE A 75 8.83 -2.37 14.06
N PRO A 76 8.86 -2.20 15.40
CA PRO A 76 8.53 -3.28 16.32
C PRO A 76 7.13 -3.87 16.09
N GLY A 77 7.02 -5.20 16.17
CA GLY A 77 5.76 -5.92 15.98
C GLY A 77 5.36 -6.13 14.51
N ILE A 78 6.02 -5.45 13.57
CA ILE A 78 5.87 -5.74 12.14
C ILE A 78 6.89 -6.80 11.75
N ARG A 79 6.41 -7.82 11.04
CA ARG A 79 7.25 -8.90 10.51
C ARG A 79 6.87 -9.16 9.08
N ILE A 80 7.86 -9.20 8.22
CA ILE A 80 7.67 -9.47 6.81
C ILE A 80 8.04 -10.93 6.60
N THR A 81 7.06 -11.72 6.17
CA THR A 81 7.29 -13.13 5.88
C THR A 81 7.73 -13.22 4.45
N SER A 82 9.05 -13.21 4.21
CA SER A 82 9.62 -13.39 2.87
C SER A 82 8.91 -14.55 2.16
N GLN A 83 8.21 -14.24 1.07
CA GLN A 83 7.94 -15.27 0.08
C GLN A 83 9.24 -15.50 -0.67
N VAL A 84 9.33 -16.59 -1.42
CA VAL A 84 10.63 -17.02 -1.93
C VAL A 84 11.20 -15.95 -2.88
N GLN A 85 12.42 -15.50 -2.55
CA GLN A 85 13.38 -14.64 -3.27
C GLN A 85 12.79 -13.60 -4.25
N GLY A 86 12.90 -12.32 -3.89
CA GLY A 86 12.46 -11.19 -4.72
C GLY A 86 10.99 -10.81 -4.55
N GLN A 87 10.10 -11.77 -4.28
CA GLN A 87 8.75 -11.49 -3.79
C GLN A 87 8.81 -11.07 -2.32
N ARG A 88 8.95 -9.75 -2.12
CA ARG A 88 9.12 -9.21 -0.78
C ARG A 88 7.85 -9.44 0.04
N GLY A 89 8.07 -10.04 1.20
CA GLY A 89 7.13 -10.91 1.89
C GLY A 89 5.81 -10.34 2.37
N ALA A 90 4.93 -11.26 2.78
CA ALA A 90 3.63 -10.93 3.34
C ALA A 90 3.77 -10.30 4.73
N VAL A 91 3.24 -9.08 4.90
CA VAL A 91 3.34 -8.30 6.14
C VAL A 91 2.44 -8.89 7.22
N ARG A 92 3.00 -9.02 8.42
CA ARG A 92 2.32 -9.46 9.65
C ARG A 92 2.44 -8.35 10.67
N ILE A 93 1.34 -8.03 11.32
CA ILE A 93 1.30 -7.11 12.46
C ILE A 93 1.03 -7.92 13.73
N ASP A 94 1.89 -7.76 14.73
CA ASP A 94 1.78 -8.35 16.08
C ASP A 94 1.57 -9.87 16.07
N GLY A 95 2.21 -10.54 15.10
CA GLY A 95 2.17 -11.99 14.94
C GLY A 95 0.90 -12.53 14.27
N LEU A 96 -0.06 -11.69 13.89
CA LEU A 96 -1.23 -12.12 13.13
C LEU A 96 -0.84 -12.50 11.69
N PRO A 97 -1.49 -13.53 11.12
CA PRO A 97 -1.26 -13.90 9.72
C PRO A 97 -1.51 -12.73 8.73
N PRO A 98 -0.81 -12.71 7.59
CA PRO A 98 -0.95 -11.62 6.60
C PRO A 98 -2.36 -11.44 6.06
N GLU A 99 -3.19 -12.49 6.06
CA GLU A 99 -4.61 -12.38 5.67
C GLU A 99 -5.44 -11.46 6.59
N PHE A 100 -4.89 -11.03 7.73
CA PHE A 100 -5.50 -10.05 8.64
C PHE A 100 -4.83 -8.68 8.57
N THR A 101 -3.85 -8.48 7.69
CA THR A 101 -3.19 -7.20 7.45
C THR A 101 -3.60 -6.68 6.09
N GLU A 102 -4.01 -5.43 6.03
CA GLU A 102 -4.46 -4.80 4.80
C GLU A 102 -3.54 -3.67 4.40
N LEU A 103 -3.35 -3.54 3.10
CA LEU A 103 -2.36 -2.64 2.55
C LEU A 103 -3.00 -1.69 1.57
N LEU A 104 -2.79 -0.41 1.83
CA LEU A 104 -3.40 0.67 1.09
C LEU A 104 -2.32 1.60 0.53
N VAL A 105 -2.59 2.16 -0.65
CA VAL A 105 -1.94 3.37 -1.18
C VAL A 105 -3.02 4.42 -1.32
N ASN A 106 -2.90 5.55 -0.62
CA ASN A 106 -3.91 6.60 -0.58
C ASN A 106 -5.32 6.06 -0.27
N GLY A 107 -5.41 5.20 0.75
CA GLY A 107 -6.65 4.56 1.18
C GLY A 107 -7.21 3.49 0.23
N GLN A 108 -6.57 3.24 -0.92
CA GLN A 108 -6.99 2.25 -1.92
C GLN A 108 -6.16 0.99 -1.80
N ARG A 109 -6.77 -0.18 -2.02
CA ARG A 109 -6.06 -1.46 -1.93
C ARG A 109 -4.90 -1.49 -2.90
N TYR A 110 -3.71 -1.79 -2.38
CA TYR A 110 -2.52 -1.92 -3.19
C TYR A 110 -2.35 -3.33 -3.76
N ALA A 111 -2.97 -4.34 -3.16
CA ALA A 111 -2.94 -5.72 -3.62
C ALA A 111 -4.39 -6.19 -3.89
N GLY A 112 -4.55 -7.07 -4.88
CA GLY A 112 -5.84 -7.67 -5.23
C GLY A 112 -6.47 -8.44 -4.06
N GLU A 113 -7.78 -8.73 -4.10
CA GLU A 113 -8.49 -9.32 -2.95
C GLU A 113 -7.99 -10.73 -2.57
N ASN A 114 -7.38 -11.44 -3.52
CA ASN A 114 -6.75 -12.75 -3.31
C ASN A 114 -5.24 -12.66 -3.07
N GLU A 115 -4.66 -11.49 -3.27
CA GLU A 115 -3.25 -11.29 -3.10
C GLU A 115 -2.94 -11.13 -1.62
N ARG A 116 -1.87 -11.79 -1.18
CA ARG A 116 -1.38 -11.64 0.19
C ARG A 116 -0.68 -10.28 0.24
N ALA A 117 -0.73 -9.61 1.39
CA ALA A 117 -0.09 -8.32 1.66
C ALA A 117 1.46 -8.36 1.57
N GLY A 118 2.00 -8.85 0.45
CA GLY A 118 3.40 -9.20 0.28
C GLY A 118 3.90 -8.87 -1.10
N ASP A 119 3.62 -7.64 -1.52
CA ASP A 119 4.15 -7.09 -2.76
C ASP A 119 4.57 -5.62 -2.68
N LEU A 120 4.82 -5.16 -1.45
CA LEU A 120 5.29 -3.80 -1.18
C LEU A 120 6.73 -3.54 -1.59
N GLY A 121 7.40 -4.55 -2.15
CA GLY A 121 8.77 -4.40 -2.59
C GLY A 121 8.92 -3.45 -3.78
N ASP A 122 7.84 -3.25 -4.50
CA ASP A 122 7.85 -2.45 -5.72
C ASP A 122 7.54 -0.97 -5.47
N LEU A 123 7.25 -0.56 -4.21
CA LEU A 123 7.06 0.85 -3.88
C LEU A 123 8.35 1.47 -3.34
N LEU A 124 9.00 2.27 -4.18
CA LEU A 124 10.08 3.17 -3.78
C LEU A 124 9.54 4.38 -2.99
N PHE A 125 10.43 5.01 -2.22
CA PHE A 125 10.05 6.09 -1.29
C PHE A 125 10.02 7.49 -1.89
N ALA A 126 10.50 7.70 -3.12
CA ALA A 126 10.71 9.07 -3.59
C ALA A 126 9.38 9.84 -3.66
N ASN A 127 8.29 9.20 -4.07
CA ASN A 127 6.96 9.78 -4.05
C ASN A 127 6.15 9.52 -2.76
N VAL A 128 6.73 8.88 -1.74
CA VAL A 128 6.03 8.64 -0.46
C VAL A 128 6.12 9.87 0.42
N GLU A 129 4.97 10.36 0.89
CA GLU A 129 4.89 11.43 1.88
C GLU A 129 5.00 10.87 3.29
N ARG A 130 4.27 9.78 3.56
CA ARG A 130 4.31 9.07 4.85
C ARG A 130 3.73 7.67 4.73
N ILE A 131 4.08 6.82 5.69
CA ILE A 131 3.42 5.53 5.93
C ILE A 131 2.65 5.61 7.24
N GLU A 132 1.38 5.28 7.21
CA GLU A 132 0.48 5.27 8.35
C GLU A 132 0.15 3.82 8.72
N ILE A 133 0.31 3.48 10.00
CA ILE A 133 0.13 2.11 10.49
C ILE A 133 -0.87 2.12 11.63
N LEU A 134 -1.99 1.47 11.37
CA LEU A 134 -3.08 1.33 12.31
C LEU A 134 -3.20 -0.13 12.74
N ARG A 135 -2.79 -0.42 13.96
CA ARG A 135 -2.75 -1.80 14.49
C ARG A 135 -4.09 -2.22 15.05
N GLY A 136 -4.45 -3.50 14.92
CA GLY A 136 -5.60 -4.10 15.60
C GLY A 136 -6.98 -3.66 15.07
N PRO A 137 -8.05 -3.88 15.86
CA PRO A 137 -9.44 -3.86 15.39
C PRO A 137 -9.97 -2.46 15.00
N GLN A 138 -9.30 -1.39 15.41
CA GLN A 138 -9.54 -0.02 14.96
C GLN A 138 -9.38 0.16 13.44
N ALA A 139 -8.60 -0.73 12.78
CA ALA A 139 -8.50 -0.80 11.33
C ALA A 139 -9.80 -1.23 10.62
N LEU A 140 -10.81 -1.74 11.37
CA LEU A 140 -12.09 -2.16 10.81
C LEU A 140 -12.87 -1.02 10.15
N ARG A 141 -12.61 0.24 10.49
CA ARG A 141 -13.24 1.39 9.81
C ARG A 141 -12.85 1.49 8.33
N TYR A 142 -11.63 1.10 7.98
CA TYR A 142 -11.13 1.08 6.60
C TYR A 142 -11.55 -0.18 5.86
N THR A 143 -11.51 -1.33 6.55
CA THR A 143 -11.84 -2.61 5.94
C THR A 143 -12.21 -3.70 6.95
N SER A 144 -13.18 -4.53 6.60
CA SER A 144 -13.69 -5.62 7.45
C SER A 144 -12.73 -6.81 7.64
N ARG A 145 -11.58 -6.83 6.96
CA ARG A 145 -10.63 -7.95 6.95
C ARG A 145 -9.32 -7.65 7.69
N ALA A 146 -9.09 -6.41 8.08
CA ALA A 146 -7.87 -5.95 8.75
C ALA A 146 -7.89 -6.16 10.27
N ALA A 147 -8.19 -7.37 10.75
CA ALA A 147 -8.21 -7.62 12.19
C ALA A 147 -6.84 -7.42 12.87
N GLY A 148 -5.75 -7.57 12.11
CA GLY A 148 -4.38 -7.29 12.56
C GLY A 148 -3.93 -5.85 12.34
N GLY A 149 -4.46 -5.19 11.33
CA GLY A 149 -4.24 -3.76 11.11
C GLY A 149 -4.21 -3.38 9.64
N VAL A 150 -4.05 -2.08 9.41
CA VAL A 150 -3.87 -1.48 8.08
C VAL A 150 -2.53 -0.78 8.04
N ILE A 151 -1.83 -0.94 6.93
CA ILE A 151 -0.70 -0.11 6.53
C ILE A 151 -1.17 0.71 5.33
N ASN A 152 -1.07 2.02 5.40
CA ASN A 152 -1.47 2.93 4.33
C ASN A 152 -0.29 3.80 3.93
N ILE A 153 0.11 3.70 2.68
CA ILE A 153 1.17 4.49 2.09
C ILE A 153 0.52 5.71 1.46
N ILE A 154 0.86 6.88 1.98
CA ILE A 154 0.39 8.14 1.44
C ILE A 154 1.43 8.67 0.49
N THR A 155 1.03 8.90 -0.75
CA THR A 155 1.88 9.54 -1.74
C THR A 155 1.80 11.04 -1.63
N LYS A 156 2.86 11.74 -2.01
CA LYS A 156 2.89 13.20 -2.09
C LYS A 156 1.77 13.73 -2.99
N ASP A 157 1.11 14.79 -2.53
CA ASP A 157 0.20 15.55 -3.37
C ASP A 157 0.96 16.25 -4.52
N PRO A 158 0.27 16.53 -5.65
CA PRO A 158 0.86 17.35 -6.71
C PRO A 158 1.40 18.69 -6.18
N PRO A 159 2.53 19.18 -6.72
CA PRO A 159 3.14 20.41 -6.25
C PRO A 159 2.18 21.59 -6.41
N ARG A 160 2.18 22.48 -5.44
CA ARG A 160 1.32 23.69 -5.44
C ARG A 160 2.02 24.92 -5.98
N ASP A 161 3.33 24.85 -6.24
CA ASP A 161 4.14 25.98 -6.65
C ASP A 161 5.02 25.61 -7.86
N GLY A 162 4.37 25.44 -9.01
CA GLY A 162 5.06 25.22 -10.28
C GLY A 162 5.49 23.77 -10.53
N PRO A 163 6.42 23.54 -11.47
CA PRO A 163 6.88 22.21 -11.82
C PRO A 163 7.86 21.66 -10.77
N SER A 164 7.78 20.36 -10.51
CA SER A 164 8.76 19.61 -9.72
C SER A 164 9.14 18.34 -10.46
N VAL A 165 10.36 17.86 -10.23
CA VAL A 165 10.80 16.53 -10.68
C VAL A 165 11.63 15.93 -9.57
N GLU A 166 11.25 14.74 -9.17
CA GLU A 166 12.04 13.89 -8.28
C GLU A 166 12.42 12.62 -9.02
N ALA A 167 13.65 12.15 -8.83
CA ALA A 167 14.10 10.89 -9.38
C ALA A 167 14.94 10.14 -8.37
N LEU A 168 14.74 8.83 -8.32
CA LEU A 168 15.53 7.90 -7.51
C LEU A 168 16.01 6.75 -8.39
N ILE A 169 17.28 6.40 -8.26
CA ILE A 169 17.83 5.18 -8.85
C ILE A 169 18.57 4.43 -7.76
N ALA A 170 18.24 3.16 -7.57
CA ALA A 170 18.86 2.27 -6.62
C ALA A 170 19.38 1.02 -7.32
N ASN A 171 20.54 0.54 -6.88
CA ASN A 171 21.09 -0.75 -7.30
C ASN A 171 21.44 -1.55 -6.04
N GLY A 172 21.06 -2.81 -6.02
CA GLY A 172 21.26 -3.74 -4.91
C GLY A 172 22.21 -4.90 -5.26
N ASP A 173 22.26 -5.89 -4.39
CA ASP A 173 22.77 -7.23 -4.73
C ASP A 173 21.73 -8.00 -5.58
N GLN A 174 22.08 -9.21 -6.07
CA GLN A 174 21.17 -10.09 -6.82
C GLN A 174 20.56 -9.44 -8.08
N GLU A 175 21.41 -8.78 -8.88
CA GLU A 175 21.00 -8.02 -10.08
C GLU A 175 19.84 -7.03 -9.85
N GLN A 176 19.65 -6.57 -8.61
CA GLN A 176 18.57 -5.68 -8.27
C GLN A 176 18.83 -4.28 -8.84
N VAL A 177 17.87 -3.79 -9.62
CA VAL A 177 17.84 -2.42 -10.13
C VAL A 177 16.45 -1.85 -9.93
N SER A 178 16.37 -0.70 -9.26
CA SER A 178 15.10 -0.01 -9.03
C SER A 178 15.24 1.45 -9.45
N GLY A 179 14.17 2.05 -9.96
CA GLY A 179 14.15 3.44 -10.37
C GLY A 179 12.76 4.05 -10.28
N GLU A 180 12.68 5.27 -9.77
CA GLU A 180 11.45 6.05 -9.68
C GLU A 180 11.66 7.40 -10.36
N LEU A 181 10.64 7.88 -11.08
CA LEU A 181 10.60 9.21 -11.66
C LEU A 181 9.23 9.84 -11.40
N THR A 182 9.22 11.00 -10.74
CA THR A 182 8.03 11.69 -10.28
C THR A 182 8.01 13.14 -10.74
N PRO A 183 7.64 13.43 -12.00
CA PRO A 183 7.30 14.77 -12.44
C PRO A 183 5.96 15.22 -11.87
N GLY A 184 5.91 16.46 -11.41
CA GLY A 184 4.71 17.15 -10.96
C GLY A 184 4.62 18.55 -11.51
N TRP A 185 3.40 19.09 -11.53
CA TRP A 185 3.12 20.48 -11.85
C TRP A 185 1.88 20.93 -11.09
N GLY A 186 1.77 22.22 -10.78
CA GLY A 186 0.52 22.74 -10.25
C GLY A 186 0.60 24.16 -9.72
N ASN A 187 -0.57 24.60 -9.27
CA ASN A 187 -0.78 25.81 -8.50
C ASN A 187 -1.77 25.50 -7.35
N GLU A 188 -2.15 26.50 -6.56
CA GLU A 188 -3.11 26.36 -5.45
C GLU A 188 -4.45 25.66 -5.82
N LYS A 189 -4.92 25.79 -7.07
CA LYS A 189 -6.24 25.30 -7.50
C LYS A 189 -6.21 24.00 -8.29
N LEU A 190 -5.10 23.69 -8.95
CA LEU A 190 -4.98 22.51 -9.79
C LEU A 190 -3.52 22.09 -9.89
N GLY A 191 -3.27 20.81 -9.65
CA GLY A 191 -1.98 20.19 -9.91
C GLY A 191 -2.14 18.77 -10.41
N GLY A 192 -1.07 18.26 -11.01
CA GLY A 192 -0.93 16.86 -11.36
C GLY A 192 0.47 16.35 -11.05
N SER A 193 0.55 15.06 -10.73
CA SER A 193 1.79 14.31 -10.62
C SER A 193 1.67 13.01 -11.41
N LEU A 194 2.80 12.54 -11.92
CA LEU A 194 2.92 11.24 -12.56
C LEU A 194 4.13 10.56 -11.96
N VAL A 195 3.97 9.32 -11.53
CA VAL A 195 5.01 8.46 -10.98
C VAL A 195 5.22 7.34 -11.95
N TYR A 196 6.47 7.11 -12.34
CA TYR A 196 6.90 5.89 -13.00
C TYR A 196 7.88 5.17 -12.09
N ASP A 197 7.49 3.99 -11.61
CA ASP A 197 8.34 3.09 -10.84
C ASP A 197 8.73 1.89 -11.71
N TYR A 198 10.00 1.53 -11.59
CA TYR A 198 10.57 0.34 -12.20
C TYR A 198 11.34 -0.42 -11.12
N ASN A 199 11.03 -1.70 -10.96
CA ASN A 199 11.78 -2.58 -10.08
C ASN A 199 12.16 -3.86 -10.81
N GLN A 200 13.40 -4.29 -10.68
CA GLN A 200 13.90 -5.56 -11.18
C GLN A 200 14.75 -6.25 -10.12
N ILE A 201 14.57 -7.55 -9.96
CA ILE A 201 15.37 -8.40 -9.08
C ILE A 201 15.72 -9.68 -9.85
N GLY A 202 17.01 -10.05 -9.88
CA GLY A 202 17.48 -11.30 -10.46
C GLY A 202 17.37 -12.48 -9.51
N GLY A 203 17.48 -13.69 -10.05
CA GLY A 203 17.57 -14.92 -9.28
C GLY A 203 18.90 -15.06 -8.54
N LEU A 204 18.98 -16.03 -7.64
CA LEU A 204 20.23 -16.32 -6.94
C LEU A 204 21.17 -17.17 -7.78
N ASP A 205 22.46 -16.84 -7.72
CA ASP A 205 23.53 -17.70 -8.23
C ASP A 205 23.38 -19.11 -7.65
N ALA A 206 23.47 -20.12 -8.52
CA ALA A 206 23.55 -21.48 -8.06
C ALA A 206 24.90 -21.72 -7.37
N PRO A 207 24.94 -22.67 -6.43
CA PRO A 207 26.17 -23.12 -5.80
C PRO A 207 27.28 -23.50 -6.78
N HIS A 208 28.50 -23.00 -6.58
CA HIS A 208 29.64 -23.41 -7.42
C HIS A 208 29.97 -24.90 -7.22
N PRO A 209 30.24 -25.66 -8.31
CA PRO A 209 30.68 -27.05 -8.21
C PRO A 209 31.96 -27.17 -7.38
N GLY A 210 31.86 -27.82 -6.21
CA GLY A 210 32.98 -28.03 -5.29
C GLY A 210 33.09 -27.02 -4.14
N SER A 211 32.09 -26.16 -3.96
CA SER A 211 31.97 -25.36 -2.75
C SER A 211 31.80 -26.24 -1.50
N THR A 212 32.42 -25.82 -0.41
CA THR A 212 32.24 -26.42 0.92
C THR A 212 31.24 -25.63 1.78
N ASP A 213 30.62 -24.59 1.21
CA ASP A 213 29.56 -23.85 1.87
C ASP A 213 28.37 -24.80 2.13
N PRO A 214 27.88 -24.93 3.37
CA PRO A 214 26.70 -25.73 3.66
C PRO A 214 25.45 -25.29 2.89
N ASP A 215 25.36 -23.99 2.54
CA ASP A 215 24.21 -23.43 1.82
C ASP A 215 24.24 -23.82 0.33
N ASP A 216 25.41 -24.22 -0.16
CA ASP A 216 25.68 -24.61 -1.55
C ASP A 216 25.23 -26.06 -1.89
N GLY A 217 24.73 -26.81 -0.91
CA GLY A 217 24.19 -28.16 -1.11
C GLY A 217 22.69 -28.19 -1.47
N ASN A 218 21.99 -27.06 -1.39
CA ASN A 218 20.55 -26.98 -1.64
C ASN A 218 20.29 -26.41 -3.04
N ALA A 219 19.54 -27.15 -3.86
CA ALA A 219 19.01 -26.62 -5.12
C ALA A 219 18.15 -25.39 -4.82
N SER A 220 18.44 -24.27 -5.49
CA SER A 220 17.61 -23.08 -5.42
C SER A 220 16.42 -23.28 -6.37
N PRO A 221 15.17 -23.26 -5.87
CA PRO A 221 14.01 -23.24 -6.75
C PRO A 221 13.91 -21.97 -7.61
N PHE A 222 14.81 -21.00 -7.38
CA PHE A 222 14.90 -19.68 -8.01
C PHE A 222 16.38 -19.38 -8.31
N GLY A 223 16.94 -20.09 -9.28
CA GLY A 223 18.34 -19.90 -9.66
C GLY A 223 18.54 -18.70 -10.58
N GLU A 224 19.78 -18.51 -11.05
CA GLU A 224 20.29 -17.33 -11.76
C GLU A 224 19.41 -16.91 -12.95
N GLY A 225 18.74 -17.87 -13.59
CA GLY A 225 17.81 -17.58 -14.69
C GLY A 225 16.45 -16.97 -14.30
N SER A 226 16.18 -16.80 -12.99
CA SER A 226 14.96 -16.18 -12.50
C SER A 226 15.03 -14.66 -12.62
N LEU A 227 13.90 -14.02 -12.86
CA LEU A 227 13.81 -12.58 -13.03
C LEU A 227 12.45 -12.10 -12.57
N TYR A 228 12.43 -11.07 -11.74
CA TYR A 228 11.21 -10.38 -11.32
C TYR A 228 11.29 -8.97 -11.84
N ARG A 229 10.21 -8.49 -12.46
CA ARG A 229 10.18 -7.14 -13.01
C ARG A 229 8.80 -6.54 -12.88
N THR A 230 8.75 -5.33 -12.35
CA THR A 230 7.53 -4.53 -12.23
C THR A 230 7.73 -3.16 -12.87
N HIS A 231 6.70 -2.69 -13.56
CA HIS A 231 6.56 -1.34 -14.08
C HIS A 231 5.24 -0.77 -13.57
N ASP A 232 5.31 0.31 -12.80
CA ASP A 232 4.13 1.02 -12.33
C ASP A 232 4.08 2.43 -12.89
N LEU A 233 2.90 2.80 -13.37
CA LEU A 233 2.58 4.16 -13.76
C LEU A 233 1.41 4.63 -12.91
N TYR A 234 1.62 5.63 -12.07
CA TYR A 234 0.60 6.17 -11.16
C TYR A 234 0.48 7.69 -11.32
N GLY A 235 -0.65 8.14 -11.84
CA GLY A 235 -0.97 9.55 -12.02
C GLY A 235 -1.98 10.06 -11.01
N THR A 236 -1.74 11.23 -10.44
CA THR A 236 -2.71 11.94 -9.59
C THR A 236 -3.02 13.31 -10.19
N ILE A 237 -4.29 13.67 -10.25
CA ILE A 237 -4.76 15.04 -10.52
C ILE A 237 -5.52 15.51 -9.29
N ALA A 238 -5.10 16.61 -8.70
CA ALA A 238 -5.74 17.24 -7.56
C ALA A 238 -6.28 18.62 -7.96
N ALA A 239 -7.56 18.86 -7.71
CA ALA A 239 -8.21 20.14 -7.97
C ALA A 239 -8.88 20.66 -6.70
N ASN A 240 -8.69 21.95 -6.43
CA ASN A 240 -9.33 22.69 -5.35
C ASN A 240 -10.18 23.82 -5.95
N PRO A 241 -11.39 23.53 -6.47
CA PRO A 241 -12.24 24.56 -7.08
C PRO A 241 -12.63 25.67 -6.10
N SER A 242 -12.65 25.38 -4.79
CA SER A 242 -12.86 26.32 -3.70
C SER A 242 -12.15 25.84 -2.44
N GLU A 243 -12.03 26.70 -1.42
CA GLU A 243 -11.44 26.33 -0.10
C GLU A 243 -12.19 25.19 0.61
N LYS A 244 -13.41 24.85 0.19
CA LYS A 244 -14.23 23.82 0.80
C LYS A 244 -14.32 22.53 -0.01
N VAL A 245 -13.79 22.52 -1.23
CA VAL A 245 -13.96 21.39 -2.15
C VAL A 245 -12.60 20.98 -2.66
N GLU A 246 -12.28 19.72 -2.43
CA GLU A 246 -11.09 19.06 -2.94
C GLU A 246 -11.52 17.85 -3.76
N LEU A 247 -10.93 17.69 -4.93
CA LEU A 247 -11.20 16.59 -5.84
C LEU A 247 -9.86 15.96 -6.21
N LYS A 248 -9.71 14.66 -5.98
CA LYS A 248 -8.54 13.89 -6.41
C LYS A 248 -8.97 12.80 -7.38
N THR A 249 -8.29 12.71 -8.51
CA THR A 249 -8.42 11.61 -9.46
C THR A 249 -7.08 10.91 -9.56
N ARG A 250 -7.07 9.59 -9.36
CA ARG A 250 -5.89 8.74 -9.40
C ARG A 250 -6.09 7.66 -10.45
N LEU A 251 -5.09 7.48 -11.32
CA LEU A 251 -5.05 6.44 -12.33
C LEU A 251 -3.75 5.67 -12.18
N GLY A 252 -3.85 4.38 -11.93
CA GLY A 252 -2.73 3.45 -11.85
C GLY A 252 -2.78 2.44 -12.99
N TYR A 253 -1.62 2.09 -13.52
CA TYR A 253 -1.42 0.92 -14.35
C TYR A 253 -0.12 0.21 -13.95
N ARG A 254 -0.21 -1.08 -13.69
CA ARG A 254 0.91 -1.96 -13.33
C ARG A 254 1.06 -3.04 -14.37
N ILE A 255 2.31 -3.32 -14.73
CA ILE A 255 2.70 -4.55 -15.41
C ILE A 255 3.74 -5.23 -14.56
N ARG A 256 3.55 -6.53 -14.33
CA ARG A 256 4.57 -7.40 -13.77
C ARG A 256 4.83 -8.59 -14.68
N ASP A 257 6.11 -8.92 -14.84
CA ASP A 257 6.59 -10.07 -15.60
C ASP A 257 7.67 -10.79 -14.79
N ASP A 258 7.30 -11.95 -14.24
CA ASP A 258 8.19 -12.81 -13.50
C ASP A 258 8.51 -14.08 -14.30
N ALA A 259 9.79 -14.44 -14.30
CA ALA A 259 10.34 -15.66 -14.85
C ALA A 259 10.99 -16.48 -13.73
N PHE A 260 10.70 -17.78 -13.70
CA PHE A 260 11.17 -18.69 -12.66
C PHE A 260 12.07 -19.77 -13.27
N ALA A 261 13.33 -19.79 -12.90
CA ALA A 261 14.30 -20.82 -13.26
C ALA A 261 14.75 -21.59 -12.02
N VAL A 262 14.99 -22.89 -12.17
CA VAL A 262 15.56 -23.72 -11.09
C VAL A 262 17.06 -23.82 -11.34
N ASP A 263 17.88 -23.42 -10.36
CA ASP A 263 19.33 -23.28 -10.50
C ASP A 263 19.71 -22.56 -11.82
N ASP A 264 20.79 -22.96 -12.49
CA ASP A 264 21.21 -22.41 -13.79
C ASP A 264 20.38 -22.95 -14.99
N GLY A 265 19.20 -23.50 -14.69
CA GLY A 265 18.30 -24.11 -15.67
C GLY A 265 17.55 -23.08 -16.52
N PRO A 266 16.84 -23.54 -17.57
CA PRO A 266 15.95 -22.67 -18.33
C PRO A 266 14.77 -22.21 -17.47
N VAL A 267 14.16 -21.08 -17.85
CA VAL A 267 12.87 -20.64 -17.27
C VAL A 267 11.82 -21.75 -17.43
N THR A 268 11.29 -22.21 -16.30
CA THR A 268 10.32 -23.31 -16.19
C THR A 268 8.89 -22.82 -16.01
N ALA A 269 8.71 -21.64 -15.41
CA ALA A 269 7.42 -21.02 -15.19
C ALA A 269 7.48 -19.51 -15.37
N ARG A 270 6.33 -18.90 -15.60
CA ARG A 270 6.15 -17.46 -15.70
C ARG A 270 4.90 -17.01 -14.95
N ARG A 271 4.90 -15.75 -14.55
CA ARG A 271 3.74 -15.05 -14.01
C ARG A 271 3.71 -13.67 -14.63
N GLN A 272 2.62 -13.34 -15.31
CA GLN A 272 2.38 -12.02 -15.87
C GLN A 272 1.12 -11.45 -15.25
N GLU A 273 1.19 -10.20 -14.82
CA GLU A 273 0.09 -9.48 -14.20
C GLU A 273 -0.07 -8.11 -14.87
N ASP A 274 -1.30 -7.74 -15.19
CA ASP A 274 -1.68 -6.46 -15.76
C ASP A 274 -2.83 -5.88 -14.95
N ARG A 275 -2.60 -4.76 -14.25
CA ARG A 275 -3.57 -4.20 -13.31
C ARG A 275 -3.87 -2.74 -13.57
N TRP A 276 -5.15 -2.40 -13.66
CA TRP A 276 -5.65 -1.04 -13.77
C TRP A 276 -6.30 -0.60 -12.46
N LEU A 277 -6.06 0.65 -12.08
CA LEU A 277 -6.69 1.29 -10.93
C LEU A 277 -7.21 2.65 -11.34
N LEU A 278 -8.48 2.93 -11.06
CA LEU A 278 -9.06 4.26 -11.18
C LEU A 278 -9.75 4.61 -9.88
N SER A 279 -9.39 5.75 -9.30
CA SER A 279 -10.03 6.25 -8.10
C SER A 279 -10.38 7.73 -8.24
N GLN A 280 -11.58 8.05 -7.79
CA GLN A 280 -12.10 9.41 -7.73
C GLN A 280 -12.53 9.69 -6.30
N GLU A 281 -11.95 10.73 -5.74
CA GLU A 281 -12.24 11.19 -4.40
C GLU A 281 -12.73 12.62 -4.46
N GLY A 282 -13.80 12.89 -3.73
CA GLY A 282 -14.29 14.24 -3.50
C GLY A 282 -14.49 14.48 -2.02
N ARG A 283 -13.89 15.55 -1.51
CA ARG A 283 -14.07 16.02 -0.14
C ARG A 283 -14.76 17.36 -0.14
N LEU A 284 -15.76 17.49 0.74
CA LEU A 284 -16.53 18.70 0.97
C LEU A 284 -16.45 19.09 2.44
N GLN A 285 -15.87 20.24 2.72
CA GLN A 285 -15.84 20.85 4.04
C GLN A 285 -17.15 21.59 4.32
N LEU A 286 -17.85 21.16 5.37
CA LEU A 286 -19.13 21.69 5.84
C LEU A 286 -18.94 22.48 7.14
N GLY A 287 -18.59 23.77 6.99
CA GLY A 287 -18.24 24.63 8.12
C GLY A 287 -16.85 24.30 8.67
N GLU A 288 -16.60 24.63 9.94
CA GLU A 288 -15.27 24.46 10.54
C GLU A 288 -15.05 23.06 11.12
N ALA A 289 -16.14 22.36 11.46
CA ALA A 289 -16.07 21.13 12.25
C ALA A 289 -16.51 19.88 11.50
N SER A 290 -17.00 19.96 10.26
CA SER A 290 -17.53 18.77 9.58
C SER A 290 -17.00 18.63 8.17
N SER A 291 -16.78 17.39 7.73
CA SER A 291 -16.39 17.07 6.37
C SER A 291 -17.16 15.87 5.85
N VAL A 292 -17.39 15.83 4.54
CA VAL A 292 -17.93 14.66 3.85
C VAL A 292 -16.95 14.27 2.76
N THR A 293 -16.60 12.99 2.73
CA THR A 293 -15.71 12.39 1.73
C THR A 293 -16.49 11.32 0.98
N ALA A 294 -16.37 11.34 -0.34
CA ALA A 294 -16.89 10.31 -1.23
C ALA A 294 -15.74 9.78 -2.07
N THR A 295 -15.54 8.46 -2.04
CA THR A 295 -14.48 7.79 -2.80
C THR A 295 -15.10 6.69 -3.63
N TRP A 296 -14.86 6.74 -4.94
CA TRP A 296 -15.15 5.65 -5.86
C TRP A 296 -13.85 5.08 -6.38
N THR A 297 -13.70 3.77 -6.29
CA THR A 297 -12.50 3.05 -6.76
C THR A 297 -12.95 1.90 -7.64
N SER A 298 -12.29 1.74 -8.78
CA SER A 298 -12.44 0.61 -9.68
C SER A 298 -11.07 0.04 -10.00
N GLU A 299 -10.99 -1.28 -10.02
CA GLU A 299 -9.78 -2.03 -10.26
C GLU A 299 -10.11 -3.25 -11.12
N ASP A 300 -9.20 -3.57 -12.02
CA ASP A 300 -9.26 -4.73 -12.91
C ASP A 300 -7.85 -5.30 -12.97
N ASP A 301 -7.69 -6.56 -12.61
CA ASP A 301 -6.43 -7.27 -12.62
C ASP A 301 -6.53 -8.53 -13.47
N ARG A 302 -5.52 -8.79 -14.28
CA ARG A 302 -5.37 -10.02 -15.04
C ARG A 302 -4.04 -10.66 -14.68
N LEU A 303 -4.13 -11.86 -14.13
CA LEU A 303 -3.00 -12.70 -13.79
C LEU A 303 -2.98 -13.95 -14.69
N ASP A 304 -2.00 -14.04 -15.59
CA ASP A 304 -1.67 -15.25 -16.32
C ASP A 304 -0.44 -15.92 -15.69
N THR A 305 -0.54 -17.18 -15.27
CA THR A 305 0.61 -17.87 -14.67
C THR A 305 0.72 -19.33 -15.09
N SER A 306 1.95 -19.84 -15.11
CA SER A 306 2.28 -21.26 -15.23
C SER A 306 2.98 -21.81 -13.98
N VAL A 307 3.08 -21.02 -12.90
CA VAL A 307 3.69 -21.44 -11.64
C VAL A 307 2.79 -22.48 -10.97
N GLY A 308 3.27 -23.71 -10.87
CA GLY A 308 2.52 -24.85 -10.33
C GLY A 308 1.46 -25.40 -11.29
N ARG A 309 0.53 -24.57 -11.77
CA ARG A 309 -0.42 -24.90 -12.85
C ARG A 309 -0.59 -23.71 -13.79
N VAL A 310 -0.94 -24.02 -15.03
CA VAL A 310 -1.37 -23.00 -15.99
C VAL A 310 -2.77 -22.55 -15.61
N PHE A 311 -2.97 -21.25 -15.40
CA PHE A 311 -4.30 -20.65 -15.29
C PHE A 311 -4.26 -19.17 -15.64
N ARG A 312 -5.44 -18.63 -15.97
CA ARG A 312 -5.72 -17.20 -16.01
C ARG A 312 -6.71 -16.87 -14.91
N LEU A 313 -6.44 -15.80 -14.18
CA LEU A 313 -7.33 -15.22 -13.19
C LEU A 313 -7.59 -13.76 -13.60
N ASP A 314 -8.81 -13.45 -13.97
CA ASP A 314 -9.28 -12.07 -14.10
C ASP A 314 -10.05 -11.72 -12.83
N ASP A 315 -9.62 -10.68 -12.12
CA ASP A 315 -10.34 -10.15 -10.98
C ASP A 315 -10.75 -8.70 -11.21
N SER A 316 -11.88 -8.30 -10.64
CA SER A 316 -12.32 -6.92 -10.69
C SER A 316 -12.97 -6.51 -9.39
N PHE A 317 -12.64 -5.30 -8.98
CA PHE A 317 -13.12 -4.71 -7.75
C PHE A 317 -13.70 -3.34 -8.04
N THR A 318 -14.85 -3.04 -7.44
CA THR A 318 -15.36 -1.67 -7.43
C THR A 318 -15.91 -1.37 -6.07
N ARG A 319 -15.54 -0.22 -5.50
CA ARG A 319 -16.05 0.26 -4.21
C ARG A 319 -16.53 1.69 -4.35
N LEU A 320 -17.68 1.96 -3.75
CA LEU A 320 -18.12 3.31 -3.43
C LEU A 320 -18.14 3.42 -1.91
N GLN A 321 -17.46 4.43 -1.37
CA GLN A 321 -17.42 4.75 0.05
C GLN A 321 -17.90 6.19 0.26
N LEU A 322 -18.72 6.37 1.27
CA LEU A 322 -19.17 7.68 1.76
C LEU A 322 -18.85 7.76 3.24
N GLN A 323 -18.25 8.85 3.67
CA GLN A 323 -17.86 9.09 5.05
C GLN A 323 -18.17 10.53 5.42
N GLY A 324 -18.85 10.71 6.55
CA GLY A 324 -19.05 12.01 7.18
C GLY A 324 -18.30 12.03 8.51
N GLU A 325 -17.58 13.11 8.76
CA GLU A 325 -16.85 13.33 10.00
C GLU A 325 -17.31 14.63 10.65
N HIS A 326 -17.37 14.62 11.97
CA HIS A 326 -17.72 15.78 12.76
C HIS A 326 -16.85 15.87 14.01
N LEU A 327 -16.17 17.01 14.16
CA LEU A 327 -15.40 17.39 15.32
C LEU A 327 -16.32 18.03 16.37
N LEU A 328 -16.23 17.54 17.60
CA LEU A 328 -16.97 18.04 18.75
C LEU A 328 -15.98 18.40 19.86
N GLU A 329 -15.99 19.66 20.26
CA GLU A 329 -15.23 20.13 21.41
C GLU A 329 -16.16 20.26 22.63
N LEU A 330 -15.87 19.51 23.68
CA LEU A 330 -16.67 19.47 24.91
C LEU A 330 -15.81 19.89 26.10
N GLY A 331 -15.50 21.18 26.19
CA GLY A 331 -14.61 21.72 27.20
C GLY A 331 -13.15 21.39 26.87
N PRO A 332 -12.41 20.66 27.73
CA PRO A 332 -11.03 20.29 27.45
C PRO A 332 -10.90 19.03 26.58
N THR A 333 -12.00 18.37 26.21
CA THR A 333 -11.99 17.13 25.44
C THR A 333 -12.39 17.37 23.99
N THR A 334 -11.72 16.67 23.09
CA THR A 334 -11.99 16.71 21.65
C THR A 334 -12.49 15.35 21.22
N HIS A 335 -13.59 15.33 20.46
CA HIS A 335 -14.20 14.09 19.98
C HIS A 335 -14.38 14.17 18.47
N ILE A 336 -14.13 13.06 17.78
CA ILE A 336 -14.40 12.92 16.35
C ILE A 336 -15.42 11.81 16.18
N LEU A 337 -16.50 12.14 15.50
CA LEU A 337 -17.54 11.20 15.13
C LEU A 337 -17.44 10.95 13.63
N SER A 338 -17.11 9.71 13.25
CA SER A 338 -17.03 9.28 11.86
C SER A 338 -18.16 8.29 11.58
N LEU A 339 -19.05 8.66 10.67
CA LEU A 339 -20.12 7.80 10.16
C LEU A 339 -19.82 7.49 8.70
N GLY A 340 -19.79 6.21 8.36
CA GLY A 340 -19.53 5.82 6.98
C GLY A 340 -20.35 4.63 6.50
N ALA A 341 -20.45 4.57 5.18
CA ALA A 341 -21.07 3.50 4.45
C ALA A 341 -20.19 3.14 3.26
N ASP A 342 -20.11 1.86 2.94
CA ASP A 342 -19.49 1.43 1.70
C ASP A 342 -20.30 0.32 1.03
N ALA A 343 -20.22 0.28 -0.29
CA ALA A 343 -20.73 -0.79 -1.11
C ALA A 343 -19.62 -1.21 -2.07
N SER A 344 -19.35 -2.50 -2.15
CA SER A 344 -18.37 -3.04 -3.07
C SER A 344 -18.87 -4.26 -3.82
N THR A 345 -18.36 -4.42 -5.03
CA THR A 345 -18.47 -5.65 -5.82
C THR A 345 -17.07 -6.17 -6.04
N PHE A 346 -16.95 -7.49 -5.96
CA PHE A 346 -15.76 -8.22 -6.31
C PHE A 346 -16.15 -9.35 -7.24
N ALA A 347 -15.50 -9.46 -8.38
CA ALA A 347 -15.71 -10.56 -9.31
C ALA A 347 -14.39 -11.27 -9.60
N ILE A 348 -14.47 -12.58 -9.73
CA ILE A 348 -13.37 -13.45 -10.15
C ILE A 348 -13.86 -14.28 -11.34
N GLU A 349 -13.03 -14.35 -12.37
CA GLU A 349 -13.10 -15.35 -13.43
C GLU A 349 -11.78 -16.11 -13.46
N LEU A 350 -11.82 -17.42 -13.18
CA LEU A 350 -10.67 -18.31 -13.18
C LEU A 350 -10.84 -19.34 -14.29
N GLU A 351 -9.88 -19.36 -15.20
CA GLU A 351 -9.76 -20.35 -16.28
C GLU A 351 -8.51 -21.21 -16.04
N GLU A 352 -8.69 -22.47 -15.65
CA GLU A 352 -7.56 -23.40 -15.59
C GLU A 352 -7.10 -23.82 -16.99
N GLY A 353 -5.78 -23.89 -17.18
CA GLY A 353 -5.16 -24.38 -18.40
C GLY A 353 -5.25 -25.90 -18.57
N PRO A 354 -4.73 -26.43 -19.69
CA PRO A 354 -4.82 -27.85 -20.02
C PRO A 354 -4.12 -28.71 -18.96
N VAL A 355 -4.81 -29.76 -18.54
CA VAL A 355 -4.27 -30.76 -17.60
C VAL A 355 -3.50 -31.83 -18.40
N PRO A 356 -2.38 -32.37 -17.89
CA PRO A 356 -1.68 -33.48 -18.53
C PRO A 356 -2.61 -34.65 -18.87
N ALA A 357 -2.45 -35.22 -20.07
CA ALA A 357 -3.37 -36.24 -20.61
C ALA A 357 -3.52 -37.51 -19.76
N ASN A 358 -2.61 -37.73 -18.80
CA ASN A 358 -2.64 -38.84 -17.85
C ASN A 358 -3.46 -38.56 -16.58
N VAL A 359 -4.06 -37.37 -16.45
CA VAL A 359 -4.89 -36.97 -15.31
C VAL A 359 -6.32 -36.73 -15.82
N ALA A 360 -7.27 -37.55 -15.35
CA ALA A 360 -8.68 -37.49 -15.75
C ALA A 360 -9.44 -36.42 -14.95
N ILE A 361 -8.98 -35.17 -15.02
CA ILE A 361 -9.64 -34.01 -14.41
C ILE A 361 -9.83 -32.98 -15.52
N ASP A 362 -11.08 -32.59 -15.76
CA ASP A 362 -11.38 -31.49 -16.66
C ASP A 362 -10.90 -30.16 -16.03
N PRO A 363 -10.31 -29.24 -16.82
CA PRO A 363 -9.92 -27.93 -16.31
C PRO A 363 -11.09 -27.22 -15.63
N GLY A 364 -10.86 -26.68 -14.45
CA GLY A 364 -11.84 -25.89 -13.74
C GLY A 364 -12.12 -24.55 -14.45
N GLN A 365 -13.39 -24.17 -14.50
CA GLN A 365 -13.80 -22.77 -14.71
C GLN A 365 -14.61 -22.32 -13.50
N LEU A 366 -14.29 -21.15 -12.97
CA LEU A 366 -15.01 -20.52 -11.87
C LEU A 366 -15.30 -19.08 -12.25
N GLU A 367 -16.58 -18.73 -12.30
CA GLU A 367 -17.03 -17.35 -12.37
C GLU A 367 -17.82 -17.04 -11.09
N GLU A 368 -17.36 -16.05 -10.33
CA GLU A 368 -17.99 -15.64 -9.08
C GLU A 368 -18.09 -14.13 -8.99
N ARG A 369 -19.22 -13.66 -8.45
CA ARG A 369 -19.43 -12.26 -8.09
C ARG A 369 -19.99 -12.14 -6.68
N ILE A 370 -19.35 -11.32 -5.87
CA ILE A 370 -19.68 -11.08 -4.47
C ILE A 370 -20.01 -9.60 -4.31
N TYR A 371 -21.12 -9.32 -3.63
CA TYR A 371 -21.52 -7.98 -3.24
C TYR A 371 -21.35 -7.84 -1.73
N ARG A 372 -20.71 -6.75 -1.32
CA ARG A 372 -20.52 -6.41 0.10
C ARG A 372 -21.05 -5.01 0.38
N GLY A 373 -21.52 -4.82 1.59
CA GLY A 373 -21.94 -3.52 2.11
C GLY A 373 -21.55 -3.37 3.56
N GLY A 374 -20.90 -2.27 3.88
CA GLY A 374 -20.50 -1.90 5.24
C GLY A 374 -21.25 -0.67 5.72
N LEU A 375 -21.65 -0.68 6.99
CA LEU A 375 -22.02 0.53 7.73
C LEU A 375 -21.17 0.59 8.98
N TYR A 376 -20.55 1.72 9.25
CA TYR A 376 -19.75 1.90 10.46
C TYR A 376 -19.99 3.25 11.13
N LEU A 377 -19.85 3.25 12.44
CA LEU A 377 -19.82 4.43 13.28
C LEU A 377 -18.62 4.29 14.20
N VAL A 378 -17.76 5.30 14.22
CA VAL A 378 -16.60 5.38 15.10
C VAL A 378 -16.68 6.68 15.87
N ALA A 379 -16.47 6.58 17.19
CA ALA A 379 -16.32 7.71 18.08
C ALA A 379 -14.93 7.65 18.68
N GLU A 380 -14.15 8.66 18.35
CA GLU A 380 -12.79 8.88 18.81
C GLU A 380 -12.79 10.03 19.79
N SER A 381 -12.06 9.92 20.90
CA SER A 381 -12.09 10.90 21.97
C SER A 381 -10.72 11.09 22.58
N GLU A 382 -10.24 12.33 22.60
CA GLU A 382 -9.13 12.77 23.42
C GLU A 382 -9.69 13.31 24.74
N LEU A 383 -9.54 12.53 25.81
CA LEU A 383 -10.13 12.83 27.12
C LEU A 383 -9.15 13.60 28.01
N ALA A 384 -7.85 13.39 27.82
CA ALA A 384 -6.74 14.12 28.43
C ALA A 384 -5.47 13.88 27.60
N SER A 385 -4.40 14.65 27.87
CA SER A 385 -3.11 14.48 27.18
C SER A 385 -2.46 13.09 27.31
N TRP A 386 -2.93 12.27 28.25
CA TRP A 386 -2.46 10.91 28.49
C TRP A 386 -3.54 9.84 28.25
N LEU A 387 -4.75 10.24 27.84
CA LEU A 387 -5.89 9.33 27.71
C LEU A 387 -6.71 9.66 26.47
N SER A 388 -6.69 8.74 25.51
CA SER A 388 -7.65 8.69 24.42
C SER A 388 -8.48 7.41 24.48
N SER A 389 -9.61 7.42 23.77
CA SER A 389 -10.46 6.25 23.59
C SER A 389 -11.08 6.22 22.21
N GLU A 390 -11.20 5.03 21.63
CA GLU A 390 -11.96 4.78 20.42
C GLU A 390 -13.04 3.73 20.70
N ILE A 391 -14.24 3.99 20.20
CA ILE A 391 -15.33 3.02 20.17
C ILE A 391 -15.90 2.98 18.76
N GLY A 392 -15.73 1.83 18.10
CA GLY A 392 -16.25 1.58 16.77
C GLY A 392 -17.28 0.46 16.75
N ILE A 393 -18.32 0.62 15.93
CA ILE A 393 -19.23 -0.46 15.55
C ILE A 393 -19.27 -0.50 14.03
N ARG A 394 -19.03 -1.68 13.45
CA ARG A 394 -19.18 -1.93 12.03
C ARG A 394 -20.13 -3.10 11.81
N ARG A 395 -21.08 -2.92 10.89
CA ARG A 395 -21.98 -3.97 10.41
C ARG A 395 -21.68 -4.27 8.96
N GLU A 396 -21.48 -5.55 8.69
CA GLU A 396 -21.19 -6.09 7.38
C GLU A 396 -22.39 -6.82 6.78
N MET A 397 -22.59 -6.66 5.49
CA MET A 397 -23.60 -7.33 4.67
C MET A 397 -22.91 -7.96 3.48
N HIS A 398 -23.19 -9.24 3.23
CA HIS A 398 -22.52 -10.01 2.19
C HIS A 398 -23.57 -10.81 1.41
N SER A 399 -23.50 -10.81 0.08
CA SER A 399 -24.40 -11.61 -0.77
C SER A 399 -24.21 -13.12 -0.58
N ARG A 400 -23.01 -13.55 -0.16
CA ARG A 400 -22.66 -14.94 0.17
C ARG A 400 -22.24 -15.07 1.62
N PHE A 401 -23.22 -15.20 2.53
CA PHE A 401 -22.95 -15.75 3.86
C PHE A 401 -22.78 -17.28 3.72
N HIS A 402 -21.53 -17.76 3.62
CA HIS A 402 -21.26 -19.15 3.97
C HIS A 402 -20.76 -19.21 5.40
N SER A 403 -21.33 -20.13 6.19
CA SER A 403 -20.79 -20.43 7.52
C SER A 403 -19.36 -20.93 7.37
N ALA A 404 -18.40 -20.28 8.03
CA ALA A 404 -16.99 -20.69 8.09
C ALA A 404 -16.78 -22.10 8.69
N TRP A 405 -17.87 -22.78 9.09
CA TRP A 405 -17.89 -24.06 9.79
C TRP A 405 -18.23 -25.26 8.91
N LEU A 406 -18.56 -25.06 7.63
CA LEU A 406 -18.74 -26.19 6.72
C LEU A 406 -17.40 -26.52 6.06
N ARG A 407 -16.89 -27.72 6.37
CA ARG A 407 -15.69 -28.33 5.79
C ARG A 407 -15.58 -27.95 4.31
N ARG A 408 -14.51 -27.25 3.93
CA ARG A 408 -14.02 -27.21 2.55
C ARG A 408 -14.04 -28.66 2.06
N ARG A 409 -14.88 -28.97 1.07
CA ARG A 409 -14.72 -30.23 0.34
C ARG A 409 -13.32 -30.12 -0.27
N ARG A 410 -12.40 -30.96 0.23
CA ARG A 410 -11.15 -31.24 -0.46
C ARG A 410 -11.58 -31.81 -1.81
N CYS A 411 -11.49 -31.00 -2.86
CA CYS A 411 -11.31 -31.57 -4.19
C CYS A 411 -9.91 -32.16 -4.18
N TRP A 412 -9.87 -33.48 -4.37
CA TRP A 412 -8.67 -34.30 -4.42
C TRP A 412 -7.96 -34.13 -5.75
#